data_AF-X1L737-F1
#
_entry.id   AF-X1L737-F1
#
_cell.length_a   1.000
_cell.length_b   1.000
_cell.length_c   1.000
_cell.angle_alpha   90.00
_cell.angle_beta   90.00
_cell.angle_gamma   90.00
#
_symmetry.space_group_name_H-M   'P 1'
#
loop_
_entity.id
_entity.type
_entity.pdbx_description
1 polymer ?
#
loop_
_entity_poly.entity_id
_entity_poly.type
_entity_poly.pdbx_seq_one_letter_code
_entity_poly.pdbx_strand_id
1 'polypeptide(L)'
;AKLIVANPREIDLVRFADLWLRHRPGSDVALLMGMMRVIVDEGLLDSSFVEERCENFDAFRESLKNFDLDFVERITEVPRNKIAEAARIYATNKPSSLLYAMGITQHSHGTDNVIATANLAMLTGNIGKPSTGVIVL
;
A
#
# COMPACT_ATOMS: atom_id res chain seq x y z
N ALA A 1 -0.56 15.91 -8.88
CA ALA A 1 -0.50 14.73 -7.99
C ALA A 1 -1.15 13.56 -8.71
N LYS A 2 -0.74 12.32 -8.41
CA LYS A 2 -1.45 11.12 -8.87
C LYS A 2 -2.41 10.65 -7.77
N LEU A 3 -3.60 10.23 -8.12
CA LEU A 3 -4.62 9.73 -7.19
C LEU A 3 -4.87 8.25 -7.43
N ILE A 4 -4.52 7.43 -6.43
CA ILE A 4 -4.91 6.02 -6.37
C ILE A 4 -6.10 5.93 -5.41
N VAL A 5 -7.18 5.31 -5.86
CA VAL A 5 -8.33 4.97 -5.00
C VAL A 5 -8.39 3.47 -4.87
N ALA A 6 -8.18 2.95 -3.65
CA ALA A 6 -8.42 1.55 -3.31
C ALA A 6 -9.77 1.44 -2.60
N ASN A 7 -10.82 1.04 -3.33
CA ASN A 7 -12.16 0.91 -2.77
C ASN A 7 -12.98 -0.09 -3.60
N PRO A 8 -13.68 -1.06 -2.97
CA PRO A 8 -14.55 -2.00 -3.68
C PRO A 8 -15.74 -1.32 -4.38
N ARG A 9 -16.12 -0.12 -3.93
CA ARG A 9 -17.25 0.65 -4.44
C ARG A 9 -16.77 1.80 -5.31
N GLU A 10 -17.56 2.09 -6.34
CA GLU A 10 -17.38 3.29 -7.15
C GLU A 10 -17.94 4.51 -6.39
N ILE A 11 -17.09 5.09 -5.54
CA ILE A 11 -17.39 6.35 -4.84
C ILE A 11 -17.06 7.54 -5.74
N ASP A 12 -17.59 8.73 -5.43
CA ASP A 12 -17.38 9.94 -6.26
C ASP A 12 -15.89 10.25 -6.51
N LEU A 13 -15.03 9.94 -5.55
CA LEU A 13 -13.58 10.14 -5.66
C LEU A 13 -12.95 9.34 -6.82
N VAL A 14 -13.53 8.20 -7.21
CA VAL A 14 -13.06 7.36 -8.33
C VAL A 14 -13.04 8.14 -9.64
N ARG A 15 -13.95 9.11 -9.82
CA ARG A 15 -14.03 9.93 -11.03
C ARG A 15 -12.79 10.81 -11.25
N PHE A 16 -12.02 11.04 -10.19
CA PHE A 16 -10.79 11.82 -10.22
C PHE A 16 -9.53 10.94 -10.11
N ALA A 17 -9.69 9.62 -9.97
CA ALA A 17 -8.59 8.70 -9.76
C ALA A 17 -7.82 8.45 -11.07
N ASP A 18 -6.50 8.53 -11.01
CA ASP A 18 -5.64 8.00 -12.08
C ASP A 18 -5.71 6.47 -12.11
N LEU A 19 -5.86 5.86 -10.94
CA LEU A 19 -5.93 4.41 -10.79
C LEU A 19 -6.96 4.01 -9.73
N TRP A 20 -7.94 3.21 -10.14
CA TRP A 20 -8.91 2.60 -9.22
C TRP A 20 -8.61 1.11 -9.03
N LEU A 21 -8.31 0.74 -7.79
CA LEU A 21 -8.13 -0.63 -7.33
C LEU A 21 -9.43 -1.06 -6.65
N ARG A 22 -10.21 -1.89 -7.36
CA ARG A 22 -11.48 -2.41 -6.87
C ARG A 22 -11.26 -3.79 -6.26
N HIS A 23 -10.55 -3.82 -5.14
CA HIS A 23 -10.25 -5.08 -4.46
C HIS A 23 -11.48 -5.67 -3.77
N ARG A 24 -11.48 -6.98 -3.59
CA ARG A 24 -12.49 -7.71 -2.84
C ARG A 24 -12.56 -7.20 -1.39
N PRO A 25 -13.75 -6.91 -0.84
CA PRO A 25 -13.86 -6.47 0.56
C PRO A 25 -13.16 -7.42 1.54
N GLY A 26 -12.31 -6.85 2.41
CA GLY A 26 -11.53 -7.61 3.39
C GLY A 26 -10.20 -8.17 2.88
N SER A 27 -9.83 -7.90 1.61
CA SER A 27 -8.52 -8.29 1.06
C SER A 27 -7.47 -7.18 1.14
N ASP A 28 -7.66 -6.18 2.00
CA ASP A 28 -6.86 -4.96 2.09
C ASP A 28 -5.39 -5.23 2.43
N VAL A 29 -5.13 -6.08 3.44
CA VAL A 29 -3.77 -6.50 3.80
C VAL A 29 -3.07 -7.14 2.60
N ALA A 30 -3.76 -8.05 1.88
CA ALA A 30 -3.16 -8.72 0.72
C ALA A 30 -2.79 -7.72 -0.38
N LEU A 31 -3.64 -6.72 -0.64
CA LEU A 31 -3.36 -5.66 -1.59
C LEU A 31 -2.12 -4.83 -1.19
N LEU A 32 -2.08 -4.37 0.07
CA LEU A 32 -0.98 -3.55 0.59
C LEU A 32 0.34 -4.33 0.64
N MET A 33 0.31 -5.59 1.09
CA MET A 33 1.47 -6.49 1.09
C MET A 33 1.96 -6.79 -0.33
N GLY A 34 1.06 -6.98 -1.29
CA GLY A 34 1.41 -7.13 -2.70
C GLY A 34 2.09 -5.88 -3.28
N MET A 35 1.59 -4.69 -2.95
CA MET A 35 2.25 -3.45 -3.34
C MET A 35 3.65 -3.33 -2.73
N MET A 36 3.80 -3.60 -1.42
CA MET A 36 5.10 -3.57 -0.75
C MET A 36 6.07 -4.61 -1.33
N ARG A 37 5.58 -5.79 -1.72
CA ARG A 37 6.37 -6.82 -2.39
C ARG A 37 6.96 -6.31 -3.70
N VAL A 38 6.15 -5.66 -4.54
CA VAL A 38 6.63 -5.06 -5.80
C VAL A 38 7.68 -4.00 -5.53
N ILE A 39 7.46 -3.12 -4.55
CA ILE A 39 8.41 -2.06 -4.18
C ILE A 39 9.77 -2.65 -3.77
N VAL A 40 9.76 -3.73 -2.97
CA VAL A 40 11.00 -4.40 -2.54
C VAL A 40 11.69 -5.11 -3.70
N ASP A 41 10.95 -5.85 -4.51
CA ASP A 41 11.51 -6.62 -5.63
C ASP A 41 12.10 -5.72 -6.73
N GLU A 42 11.50 -4.55 -6.96
CA GLU A 42 11.98 -3.57 -7.94
C GLU A 42 13.02 -2.59 -7.36
N GLY A 43 13.37 -2.72 -6.06
CA GLY A 43 14.36 -1.85 -5.43
C GLY A 43 13.90 -0.38 -5.31
N LEU A 44 12.60 -0.14 -5.19
CA LEU A 44 11.98 1.19 -5.12
C LEU A 44 11.81 1.71 -3.67
N LEU A 45 12.21 0.92 -2.67
CA LEU A 45 12.14 1.32 -1.26
C LEU A 45 13.14 2.45 -0.95
N ASP A 46 12.86 3.19 0.12
CA ASP A 46 13.78 4.20 0.64
C ASP A 46 14.77 3.53 1.61
N SER A 47 15.84 2.93 1.07
CA SER A 47 16.80 2.13 1.84
C SER A 47 17.40 2.90 3.02
N SER A 48 17.79 4.15 2.83
CA SER A 48 18.33 4.99 3.92
C SER A 48 17.30 5.22 5.02
N PHE A 49 16.04 5.51 4.66
CA PHE A 49 14.99 5.66 5.68
C PHE A 49 14.74 4.35 6.43
N VAL A 50 14.68 3.22 5.73
CA VAL A 50 14.46 1.91 6.34
C VAL A 50 15.60 1.54 7.29
N GLU A 51 16.85 1.77 6.89
CA GLU A 51 18.03 1.47 7.72
C GLU A 51 18.12 2.37 8.96
N GLU A 52 17.79 3.66 8.83
CA GLU A 52 17.94 4.63 9.92
C GLU A 52 16.74 4.70 10.87
N ARG A 53 15.53 4.39 10.38
CA ARG A 53 14.27 4.70 11.08
C ARG A 53 13.32 3.52 11.25
N CYS A 54 13.64 2.36 10.69
CA CYS A 54 12.81 1.16 10.83
C CYS A 54 13.57 0.04 11.53
N GLU A 55 12.81 -0.94 12.02
CA GLU A 55 13.32 -2.15 12.65
C GLU A 55 12.70 -3.38 11.99
N ASN A 56 13.32 -4.55 12.20
CA ASN A 56 12.80 -5.84 11.74
C ASN A 56 12.55 -5.95 10.21
N PHE A 57 13.27 -5.18 9.40
CA PHE A 57 13.08 -5.17 7.94
C PHE A 57 13.32 -6.54 7.29
N ASP A 58 14.29 -7.32 7.75
CA ASP A 58 14.56 -8.66 7.20
C ASP A 58 13.39 -9.62 7.43
N ALA A 59 12.82 -9.62 8.64
CA ALA A 59 11.64 -10.42 8.96
C ALA A 59 10.42 -9.96 8.15
N PHE A 60 10.25 -8.65 7.98
CA PHE A 60 9.22 -8.09 7.12
C PHE A 60 9.41 -8.53 5.66
N ARG A 61 10.62 -8.43 5.12
CA ARG A 61 10.97 -8.87 3.76
C ARG A 61 10.69 -10.35 3.54
N GLU A 62 10.98 -11.19 4.53
CA GLU A 62 10.65 -12.62 4.48
C GLU A 62 9.14 -12.84 4.40
N SER A 63 8.35 -12.10 5.19
CA SER A 63 6.88 -12.19 5.18
C SER A 63 6.27 -11.87 3.81
N LEU A 64 6.91 -10.99 3.03
CA LEU A 64 6.45 -10.61 1.69
C LEU A 64 6.54 -11.76 0.67
N LYS A 65 7.32 -12.82 0.92
CA LYS A 65 7.43 -13.97 -0.01
C LYS A 65 6.10 -14.69 -0.24
N ASN A 66 5.20 -14.62 0.73
CA ASN A 66 3.86 -15.23 0.62
C ASN A 66 2.88 -14.39 -0.21
N PHE A 67 3.29 -13.22 -0.69
CA PHE A 67 2.45 -12.26 -1.41
C PHE A 67 2.95 -12.01 -2.84
N ASP A 68 3.26 -13.09 -3.57
CA ASP A 68 3.48 -12.97 -5.01
C ASP A 68 2.23 -12.41 -5.71
N LEU A 69 2.41 -11.81 -6.89
CA LEU A 69 1.31 -11.14 -7.58
C LEU A 69 0.22 -12.09 -8.09
N ASP A 70 0.53 -13.37 -8.31
CA ASP A 70 -0.48 -14.38 -8.66
C ASP A 70 -1.43 -14.65 -7.48
N PHE A 71 -0.86 -14.81 -6.29
CA PHE A 71 -1.59 -14.95 -5.05
C PHE A 71 -2.42 -13.70 -4.75
N VAL A 72 -1.82 -12.52 -4.84
CA VAL A 72 -2.50 -11.26 -4.52
C VAL A 72 -3.62 -10.98 -5.52
N GLU A 73 -3.42 -11.19 -6.82
CA GLU A 73 -4.47 -11.05 -7.84
C GLU A 73 -5.65 -11.97 -7.55
N ARG A 74 -5.40 -13.24 -7.18
CA ARG A 74 -6.45 -14.20 -6.85
C ARG A 74 -7.24 -13.81 -5.59
N ILE A 75 -6.58 -13.30 -4.55
CA ILE A 75 -7.22 -12.95 -3.28
C ILE A 75 -7.97 -11.61 -3.38
N THR A 76 -7.37 -10.64 -4.05
CA THR A 76 -7.91 -9.28 -4.16
C THR A 76 -8.86 -9.10 -5.33
N GLU A 77 -8.81 -10.00 -6.32
CA GLU A 77 -9.50 -9.87 -7.62
C GLU A 77 -9.07 -8.62 -8.42
N VAL A 78 -7.94 -8.00 -8.04
CA VAL A 78 -7.33 -6.88 -8.77
C VAL A 78 -6.26 -7.43 -9.71
N PRO A 79 -6.29 -7.05 -11.01
CA PRO A 79 -5.26 -7.45 -11.95
C PRO A 79 -3.85 -7.13 -11.49
N ARG A 80 -2.92 -8.08 -11.62
CA ARG A 80 -1.51 -7.95 -11.17
C ARG A 80 -0.81 -6.68 -11.67
N ASN A 81 -1.12 -6.28 -12.91
CA ASN A 81 -0.53 -5.11 -13.55
C ASN A 81 -0.97 -3.82 -12.85
N LYS A 82 -2.22 -3.74 -12.39
CA LYS A 82 -2.71 -2.59 -11.62
C LYS A 82 -2.09 -2.52 -10.23
N ILE A 83 -1.87 -3.66 -9.58
CA ILE A 83 -1.20 -3.71 -8.28
C ILE A 83 0.24 -3.21 -8.42
N ALA A 84 0.97 -3.70 -9.43
CA ALA A 84 2.33 -3.26 -9.71
C ALA A 84 2.38 -1.77 -10.11
N GLU A 85 1.44 -1.30 -10.92
CA GLU A 85 1.33 0.11 -11.28
C GLU A 85 1.09 1.00 -10.05
N ALA A 86 0.18 0.62 -9.16
CA ALA A 86 -0.09 1.34 -7.92
C ALA A 86 1.15 1.42 -7.02
N ALA A 87 1.87 0.30 -6.89
CA ALA A 87 3.09 0.18 -6.10
C ALA A 87 4.17 1.14 -6.62
N ARG A 88 4.40 1.15 -7.94
CA ARG A 88 5.35 2.04 -8.61
C ARG A 88 4.95 3.50 -8.43
N ILE A 89 3.69 3.85 -8.73
CA ILE A 89 3.18 5.22 -8.57
C ILE A 89 3.42 5.72 -7.14
N TYR A 90 3.08 4.91 -6.13
CA TYR A 90 3.21 5.31 -4.73
C TYR A 90 4.68 5.48 -4.30
N ALA A 91 5.57 4.59 -4.74
CA ALA A 91 6.98 4.64 -4.36
C ALA A 91 7.79 5.73 -5.09
N THR A 92 7.50 5.99 -6.37
CA THR A 92 8.28 6.93 -7.18
C THR A 92 7.77 8.36 -7.11
N ASN A 93 6.48 8.58 -6.85
CA ASN A 93 5.91 9.93 -6.84
C ASN A 93 5.95 10.52 -5.43
N LYS A 94 7.12 11.06 -5.05
CA LYS A 94 7.32 11.71 -3.75
C LYS A 94 7.02 13.22 -3.83
N PRO A 95 6.45 13.85 -2.78
CA PRO A 95 5.93 13.22 -1.57
C PRO A 95 4.57 12.53 -1.80
N SER A 96 4.31 11.44 -1.08
CA SER A 96 3.04 10.70 -1.10
C SER A 96 2.40 10.64 0.28
N SER A 97 1.07 10.78 0.32
CA SER A 97 0.25 10.63 1.53
C SER A 97 -0.75 9.50 1.35
N LEU A 98 -1.00 8.74 2.42
CA LEU A 98 -2.00 7.68 2.46
C LEU A 98 -3.14 8.14 3.37
N LEU A 99 -4.36 8.19 2.82
CA LEU A 99 -5.56 8.59 3.55
C LEU A 99 -6.47 7.37 3.72
N TYR A 100 -6.94 7.11 4.93
CA TYR A 100 -7.93 6.06 5.18
C TYR A 100 -8.97 6.46 6.22
N ALA A 101 -10.08 5.73 6.26
CA ALA A 101 -11.15 5.88 7.23
C ALA A 101 -11.65 4.49 7.69
N MET A 102 -12.96 4.35 7.90
CA MET A 102 -13.58 3.14 8.44
C MET A 102 -13.43 1.88 7.58
N GLY A 103 -13.17 2.02 6.27
CA GLY A 103 -12.89 0.88 5.38
C GLY A 103 -11.57 0.15 5.65
N ILE A 104 -10.73 0.68 6.55
CA ILE A 104 -9.52 0.01 7.05
C ILE A 104 -9.76 -0.49 8.48
N THR A 105 -10.41 0.30 9.33
CA THR A 105 -10.50 0.04 10.77
C THR A 105 -11.67 -0.86 11.18
N GLN A 106 -12.81 -0.84 10.49
CA GLN A 106 -14.00 -1.64 10.86
C GLN A 106 -13.97 -3.07 10.29
N HIS A 107 -12.85 -3.75 10.52
CA HIS A 107 -12.61 -5.13 10.09
C HIS A 107 -12.16 -5.95 11.29
N SER A 108 -12.42 -7.26 11.28
CA SER A 108 -11.86 -8.18 12.29
C SER A 108 -10.32 -8.15 12.31
N HIS A 109 -9.71 -7.74 11.21
CA HIS A 109 -8.26 -7.55 11.02
C HIS A 109 -7.88 -6.06 10.89
N GLY A 110 -8.67 -5.16 11.49
CA GLY A 110 -8.46 -3.70 11.34
C GLY A 110 -7.07 -3.23 11.81
N THR A 111 -6.54 -3.86 12.86
CA THR A 111 -5.16 -3.60 13.32
C THR A 111 -4.12 -3.93 12.25
N ASP A 112 -4.26 -5.08 11.60
CA ASP A 112 -3.33 -5.52 10.54
C ASP A 112 -3.40 -4.59 9.33
N ASN A 113 -4.61 -4.12 8.97
CA ASN A 113 -4.79 -3.13 7.91
C ASN A 113 -4.04 -1.83 8.23
N VAL A 114 -4.21 -1.30 9.45
CA VAL A 114 -3.54 -0.06 9.86
C VAL A 114 -2.01 -0.24 9.85
N ILE A 115 -1.50 -1.36 10.39
CA ILE A 115 -0.06 -1.67 10.35
C ILE A 115 0.45 -1.74 8.91
N ALA A 116 -0.29 -2.39 7.99
CA ALA A 116 0.11 -2.48 6.59
C ALA A 116 0.19 -1.10 5.91
N THR A 117 -0.73 -0.17 6.22
CA THR A 117 -0.64 1.21 5.69
C THR A 117 0.58 1.96 6.23
N ALA A 118 0.91 1.79 7.51
CA ALA A 118 2.09 2.37 8.12
C ALA A 118 3.38 1.80 7.53
N ASN A 119 3.44 0.48 7.36
CA ASN A 119 4.58 -0.20 6.74
C ASN A 119 4.83 0.28 5.32
N LEU A 120 3.78 0.47 4.51
CA LEU A 120 3.92 0.98 3.14
C LEU A 120 4.49 2.41 3.12
N ALA A 121 4.02 3.28 4.02
CA ALA A 121 4.51 4.65 4.13
C ALA A 121 5.98 4.69 4.62
N MET A 122 6.32 3.85 5.61
CA MET A 122 7.69 3.72 6.12
C MET A 122 8.65 3.15 5.07
N LEU A 123 8.23 2.10 4.35
CA LEU A 123 9.02 1.45 3.29
C LEU A 123 9.44 2.43 2.19
N THR A 124 8.63 3.46 1.94
CA THR A 124 8.88 4.46 0.91
C THR A 124 9.41 5.79 1.46
N GLY A 125 9.67 5.87 2.77
CA GLY A 125 10.19 7.08 3.42
C GLY A 125 9.22 8.26 3.40
N ASN A 126 7.92 7.99 3.28
CA ASN A 126 6.81 8.95 3.25
C ASN A 126 6.26 9.23 4.66
N ILE A 127 7.15 9.40 5.63
CA ILE A 127 6.84 9.74 7.03
C ILE A 127 7.77 10.87 7.50
N GLY A 128 7.26 11.78 8.32
CA GLY A 128 8.07 12.83 8.96
C GLY A 128 8.48 13.99 8.04
N LYS A 129 7.86 14.11 6.86
CA LYS A 129 8.12 15.18 5.87
C LYS A 129 6.83 15.91 5.51
N PRO A 130 6.88 17.20 5.10
CA PRO A 130 5.70 17.91 4.62
C PRO A 130 5.00 17.17 3.47
N SER A 131 3.66 17.18 3.46
CA SER A 131 2.83 16.52 2.44
C SER A 131 3.03 15.00 2.32
N THR A 132 3.50 14.36 3.40
CA THR A 132 3.58 12.89 3.53
C THR A 132 2.76 12.43 4.73
N GLY A 133 2.69 11.11 4.93
CA GLY A 133 2.15 10.53 6.15
C GLY A 133 0.98 9.59 5.91
N VAL A 134 0.55 8.99 7.02
CA VAL A 134 -0.66 8.18 7.11
C VAL A 134 -1.71 9.01 7.87
N ILE A 135 -2.79 9.35 7.19
CA ILE A 135 -3.81 10.29 7.66
C ILE A 135 -5.11 9.54 7.86
N VAL A 136 -5.62 9.56 9.10
CA VAL A 136 -6.92 9.03 9.45
C VAL A 136 -7.96 10.13 9.26
N LEU A 137 -8.99 9.84 8.48
CA LEU A 137 -10.14 10.71 8.21
C LEU A 137 -11.32 10.43 9.13
#